data_AF-A0A292RWZ5-F1
#
_entry.id   AF-A0A292RWZ5-F1
#
_cell.length_a   1.000
_cell.length_b   1.000
_cell.length_c   1.000
_cell.angle_alpha   90.00
_cell.angle_beta   90.00
_cell.angle_gamma   90.00
#
_symmetry.space_group_name_H-M   'P 1'
#
loop_
_entity.id
_entity.type
_entity.pdbx_description
1 polymer ?
#
loop_
_entity_poly.entity_id
_entity_poly.type
_entity_poly.pdbx_seq_one_letter_code
_entity_poly.pdbx_strand_id
1 'polypeptide(L)'
;MNERKKLKKQLGDKYIFKMYLSVNDVKKLLSENPKDKHDTLFASLTVSCVKINAVVFPTPDKMLLGFDILVKDTPDSEEWICYDTLSDEIKLSPRSIEQSMFDILNREVKEYGLSYTQCNFEVINGKSIKAE
;
A
#
# COMPACT_ATOMS: atom_id res chain seq x y z
N MET A 1 -22.94 -2.75 -8.49
CA MET A 1 -21.50 -2.56 -8.80
C MET A 1 -20.75 -2.41 -7.48
N ASN A 2 -19.74 -3.24 -7.21
CA ASN A 2 -18.97 -3.17 -5.96
C ASN A 2 -18.17 -1.84 -5.87
N GLU A 3 -17.82 -1.42 -4.66
CA GLU A 3 -17.17 -0.12 -4.38
C GLU A 3 -15.90 0.09 -5.21
N ARG A 4 -15.05 -0.94 -5.30
CA ARG A 4 -13.85 -0.95 -6.15
C ARG A 4 -14.13 -0.58 -7.60
N LYS A 5 -15.14 -1.20 -8.24
CA LYS A 5 -15.50 -0.90 -9.64
C LYS A 5 -16.04 0.54 -9.79
N LYS A 6 -16.74 1.07 -8.78
CA LYS A 6 -17.18 2.48 -8.79
C LYS A 6 -15.97 3.42 -8.76
N LEU A 7 -15.07 3.23 -7.81
CA LEU A 7 -13.87 4.06 -7.67
C LEU A 7 -12.97 3.96 -8.91
N LYS A 8 -12.73 2.74 -9.42
CA LYS A 8 -11.94 2.54 -10.65
C LYS A 8 -12.54 3.28 -11.85
N LYS A 9 -13.88 3.29 -11.98
CA LYS A 9 -14.55 4.04 -13.05
C LYS A 9 -14.46 5.55 -12.84
N GLN A 10 -14.60 6.04 -11.61
CA GLN A 10 -14.59 7.47 -11.28
C GLN A 10 -13.19 8.08 -11.37
N LEU A 11 -12.18 7.35 -10.92
CA LEU A 11 -10.80 7.85 -10.83
C LEU A 11 -9.99 7.63 -12.11
N GLY A 12 -10.43 6.73 -13.01
CA GLY A 12 -9.76 6.50 -14.27
C GLY A 12 -8.30 6.10 -14.10
N ASP A 13 -7.40 6.94 -14.62
CA ASP A 13 -5.94 6.78 -14.56
C ASP A 13 -5.35 6.95 -13.16
N LYS A 14 -6.08 7.59 -12.23
CA LYS A 14 -5.68 7.70 -10.82
C LYS A 14 -5.93 6.42 -10.01
N TYR A 15 -6.59 5.42 -10.59
CA TYR A 15 -6.67 4.07 -10.04
C TYR A 15 -5.67 3.18 -10.78
N ILE A 16 -4.59 2.77 -10.12
CA ILE A 16 -3.50 2.00 -10.75
C ILE A 16 -3.22 0.76 -9.92
N PHE A 17 -3.40 -0.42 -10.53
CA PHE A 17 -2.94 -1.68 -9.97
C PHE A 17 -1.75 -2.19 -10.77
N LYS A 18 -0.65 -2.54 -10.10
CA LYS A 18 0.56 -3.06 -10.72
C LYS A 18 1.10 -4.25 -9.92
N MET A 19 1.41 -5.33 -10.62
CA MET A 19 2.17 -6.46 -10.11
C MET A 19 3.63 -6.30 -10.56
N TYR A 20 4.58 -6.54 -9.67
CA TYR A 20 6.02 -6.52 -9.96
C TYR A 20 6.61 -7.93 -10.00
N LEU A 21 6.04 -8.86 -9.24
CA LEU A 21 6.41 -10.28 -9.27
C LEU A 21 5.18 -11.13 -9.59
N SER A 22 5.40 -12.33 -10.15
CA SER A 22 4.32 -13.29 -10.32
C SER A 22 3.92 -13.91 -8.97
N VAL A 23 2.72 -14.46 -8.90
CA VAL A 23 2.27 -15.23 -7.72
C VAL A 23 3.21 -16.39 -7.41
N ASN A 24 3.81 -17.00 -8.43
CA ASN A 24 4.74 -18.11 -8.24
C ASN A 24 6.06 -17.64 -7.63
N ASP A 25 6.57 -16.49 -8.06
CA ASP A 25 7.80 -15.91 -7.50
C ASP A 25 7.60 -15.52 -6.03
N VAL A 26 6.45 -14.93 -5.69
CA VAL A 26 6.11 -14.60 -4.30
C VAL A 26 6.02 -15.86 -3.45
N LYS A 27 5.35 -16.92 -3.93
CA LYS A 27 5.28 -18.21 -3.22
C LYS A 27 6.67 -18.81 -3.01
N LYS A 28 7.54 -18.72 -4.02
CA LYS A 28 8.93 -19.18 -3.95
C LYS A 28 9.71 -18.41 -2.88
N LEU A 29 9.62 -17.08 -2.86
CA LEU A 29 10.24 -16.23 -1.84
C LEU A 29 9.78 -16.61 -0.43
N LEU A 30 8.46 -16.81 -0.24
CA LEU A 30 7.89 -17.21 1.04
C LEU A 30 8.37 -18.60 1.51
N SER A 31 8.66 -19.53 0.58
CA SER A 31 9.10 -20.88 0.92
C SER A 31 10.60 -21.06 1.10
N GLU A 32 11.43 -20.34 0.32
CA GLU A 32 12.86 -20.64 0.21
C GLU A 32 13.74 -19.93 1.25
N ASN A 33 13.22 -18.91 1.94
CA ASN A 33 13.94 -18.13 2.96
C ASN A 33 15.38 -17.80 2.52
N PRO A 34 15.55 -16.98 1.47
CA PRO A 34 16.85 -16.73 0.86
C PRO A 34 17.84 -16.16 1.88
N LYS A 35 19.13 -16.48 1.71
CA LYS A 35 20.20 -15.96 2.57
C LYS A 35 20.32 -14.43 2.47
N ASP A 36 20.01 -13.89 1.30
CA ASP A 36 19.98 -12.46 1.04
C ASP A 36 18.57 -11.94 1.34
N LYS A 37 18.42 -11.30 2.51
CA LYS A 37 17.14 -10.99 3.13
C LYS A 37 16.84 -9.50 3.01
N HIS A 38 15.99 -9.15 2.05
CA HIS A 38 15.54 -7.79 1.83
C HIS A 38 14.03 -7.72 1.59
N ASP A 39 13.46 -6.57 1.95
CA ASP A 39 12.08 -6.24 1.63
C ASP A 39 11.89 -6.20 0.12
N THR A 40 10.86 -6.88 -0.35
CA THR A 40 10.58 -7.05 -1.77
C THR A 40 9.14 -6.65 -2.07
N LEU A 41 8.96 -5.49 -2.71
CA LEU A 41 7.67 -5.06 -3.22
C LEU A 41 7.21 -5.98 -4.35
N PHE A 42 6.05 -6.63 -4.22
CA PHE A 42 5.54 -7.52 -5.26
C PHE A 42 4.26 -7.02 -5.92
N ALA A 43 3.48 -6.16 -5.27
CA ALA A 43 2.30 -5.52 -5.86
C ALA A 43 2.05 -4.14 -5.25
N SER A 44 1.44 -3.25 -6.02
CA SER A 44 0.97 -1.95 -5.54
C SER A 44 -0.41 -1.63 -6.10
N LEU A 45 -1.29 -1.10 -5.26
CA LEU A 45 -2.57 -0.53 -5.65
C LEU A 45 -2.61 0.93 -5.21
N THR A 46 -2.58 1.85 -6.17
CA THR A 46 -2.79 3.28 -5.96
C THR A 46 -4.25 3.62 -6.23
N VAL A 47 -4.89 4.31 -5.30
CA VAL A 47 -6.25 4.84 -5.42
C VAL A 47 -6.20 6.34 -5.12
N SER A 48 -5.77 7.11 -6.11
CA SER A 48 -5.57 8.56 -6.06
C SER A 48 -4.62 9.01 -4.95
N CYS A 49 -5.10 9.49 -3.79
CA CYS A 49 -4.25 10.06 -2.72
C CYS A 49 -3.76 9.00 -1.72
N VAL A 50 -4.23 7.77 -1.82
CA VAL A 50 -3.83 6.66 -0.96
C VAL A 50 -3.34 5.49 -1.80
N LYS A 51 -2.45 4.70 -1.22
CA LYS A 51 -1.81 3.57 -1.88
C LYS A 51 -1.59 2.46 -0.87
N ILE A 52 -1.69 1.22 -1.32
CA ILE A 52 -1.27 0.05 -0.57
C ILE A 52 -0.19 -0.67 -1.37
N ASN A 53 0.96 -0.89 -0.73
CA ASN A 53 2.01 -1.77 -1.22
C ASN A 53 1.87 -3.12 -0.55
N ALA A 54 2.09 -4.19 -1.31
CA ALA A 54 2.21 -5.53 -0.77
C ALA A 54 3.68 -5.96 -0.87
N VAL A 55 4.27 -6.29 0.28
CA VAL A 55 5.70 -6.48 0.46
C VAL A 55 5.96 -7.86 1.05
N VAL A 56 6.97 -8.56 0.52
CA VAL A 56 7.53 -9.73 1.17
C VAL A 56 8.75 -9.26 1.97
N PHE A 57 8.72 -9.42 3.28
CA PHE A 57 9.79 -8.93 4.17
C PHE A 57 10.41 -10.09 4.97
N PRO A 58 11.69 -10.01 5.33
CA PRO A 58 12.37 -11.04 6.10
C PRO A 58 12.10 -10.90 7.60
N THR A 59 12.02 -12.05 8.26
CA THR A 59 12.15 -12.20 9.71
C THR A 59 13.37 -13.08 10.01
N PRO A 60 13.79 -13.25 11.29
CA PRO A 60 14.89 -14.15 11.63
C PRO A 60 14.73 -15.54 11.02
N ASP A 61 13.50 -16.07 11.02
CA ASP A 61 13.25 -17.47 10.69
C ASP A 61 12.64 -17.70 9.31
N LYS A 62 11.93 -16.72 8.74
CA LYS A 62 11.16 -16.88 7.49
C LYS A 62 10.93 -15.56 6.76
N MET A 63 10.44 -15.65 5.53
CA MET A 63 9.85 -14.50 4.83
C MET A 63 8.36 -14.42 5.17
N LEU A 64 7.84 -13.21 5.34
CA LEU A 64 6.43 -12.93 5.60
C LEU A 64 5.87 -11.97 4.56
N LEU A 65 4.54 -11.99 4.44
CA LEU A 65 3.79 -11.02 3.65
C LEU A 65 3.31 -9.91 4.58
N GLY A 66 3.42 -8.67 4.13
CA GLY A 66 2.84 -7.52 4.79
C GLY A 66 2.40 -6.47 3.79
N PHE A 67 1.80 -5.41 4.30
CA PHE A 67 1.34 -4.29 3.50
C PHE A 67 1.76 -2.97 4.11
N ASP A 68 2.14 -2.01 3.27
CA ASP A 68 2.31 -0.63 3.70
C ASP A 68 1.16 0.19 3.16
N ILE A 69 0.49 0.95 4.03
CA ILE A 69 -0.46 1.99 3.67
C ILE A 69 0.32 3.28 3.48
N LEU A 70 0.22 3.87 2.30
CA LEU A 70 0.87 5.12 1.96
C LEU A 70 -0.16 6.18 1.61
N VAL A 71 0.16 7.41 1.99
CA VAL A 71 -0.66 8.59 1.76
C VAL A 71 0.17 9.68 1.12
N LYS A 72 -0.50 10.63 0.47
CA LYS A 72 0.11 11.90 0.10
C LYS A 72 -0.20 12.98 1.13
N ASP A 73 0.71 13.93 1.28
CA ASP A 73 0.49 15.17 2.02
C ASP A 73 -0.35 16.18 1.22
N THR A 74 -0.20 16.20 -0.11
CA THR A 74 -1.06 16.95 -1.05
C THR A 74 -1.43 16.08 -2.26
N PRO A 75 -2.60 16.30 -2.90
CA PRO A 75 -3.03 15.46 -4.03
C PRO A 75 -2.01 15.37 -5.18
N ASP A 76 -1.27 16.46 -5.42
CA ASP A 76 -0.31 16.61 -6.51
C ASP A 76 1.12 16.21 -6.12
N SER A 77 1.37 15.85 -4.85
CA SER A 77 2.69 15.41 -4.38
C SER A 77 3.20 14.20 -5.17
N GLU A 78 4.47 14.19 -5.54
CA GLU A 78 5.11 13.04 -6.19
C GLU A 78 5.50 11.96 -5.18
N GLU A 79 5.78 12.40 -3.94
CA GLU A 79 6.26 11.55 -2.86
C GLU A 79 5.11 10.87 -2.11
N TRP A 80 5.45 9.71 -1.53
CA TRP A 80 4.53 8.91 -0.73
C TRP A 80 5.05 8.79 0.70
N ILE A 81 4.18 9.02 1.66
CA ILE A 81 4.48 8.90 3.08
C ILE A 81 3.89 7.59 3.58
N CYS A 82 4.72 6.75 4.22
CA CYS A 82 4.22 5.56 4.89
C CYS A 82 3.39 6.00 6.11
N TYR A 83 2.11 5.61 6.12
CA TYR A 83 1.15 5.93 7.17
C TYR A 83 1.04 4.79 8.19
N ASP A 84 1.03 3.54 7.72
CA ASP A 84 0.94 2.35 8.56
C ASP A 84 1.49 1.11 7.85
N THR A 85 1.85 0.08 8.63
CA THR A 85 2.31 -1.23 8.14
C THR A 85 1.47 -2.35 8.78
N LEU A 86 0.91 -3.21 7.94
CA LEU A 86 -0.03 -4.26 8.30
C LEU A 86 0.54 -5.65 8.03
N SER A 87 0.09 -6.63 8.82
CA SER A 87 0.44 -8.04 8.67
C SER A 87 -0.75 -8.91 8.23
N ASP A 88 -1.71 -8.32 7.51
CA ASP A 88 -2.88 -9.04 6.99
C ASP A 88 -2.49 -10.26 6.14
N GLU A 89 -3.29 -11.32 6.21
CA GLU A 89 -3.14 -12.48 5.34
C GLU A 89 -4.05 -12.37 4.11
N ILE A 90 -3.48 -12.61 2.92
CA ILE A 90 -4.28 -12.71 1.70
C ILE A 90 -4.04 -14.03 0.98
N LYS A 91 -5.06 -14.48 0.25
CA LYS A 91 -4.90 -15.58 -0.68
C LYS A 91 -4.13 -15.10 -1.92
N LEU A 92 -2.92 -15.63 -2.09
CA LEU A 92 -2.11 -15.41 -3.28
C LEU A 92 -2.68 -16.16 -4.49
N SER A 93 -3.65 -15.52 -5.16
CA SER A 93 -4.16 -15.93 -6.45
C SER A 93 -4.27 -14.73 -7.40
N PRO A 94 -3.95 -14.88 -8.70
CA PRO A 94 -3.94 -13.74 -9.63
C PRO A 94 -5.27 -13.00 -9.71
N ARG A 95 -6.39 -13.71 -9.51
CA ARG A 95 -7.74 -13.13 -9.60
C ARG A 95 -8.17 -12.39 -8.32
N SER A 96 -7.44 -12.54 -7.22
CA SER A 96 -7.83 -11.99 -5.91
C SER A 96 -6.96 -10.86 -5.41
N ILE A 97 -5.69 -10.73 -5.83
CA ILE A 97 -4.76 -9.78 -5.20
C ILE A 97 -5.27 -8.33 -5.25
N GLU A 98 -5.68 -7.82 -6.42
CA GLU A 98 -6.22 -6.45 -6.54
C GLU A 98 -7.43 -6.25 -5.63
N GLN A 99 -8.32 -7.25 -5.54
CA GLN A 99 -9.52 -7.17 -4.71
C GLN A 99 -9.17 -7.20 -3.22
N SER A 100 -8.30 -8.12 -2.79
CA SER A 100 -7.87 -8.24 -1.39
C SER A 100 -7.11 -6.99 -0.93
N MET A 101 -6.20 -6.47 -1.75
CA MET A 101 -5.50 -5.21 -1.47
C MET A 101 -6.49 -4.04 -1.38
N PHE A 102 -7.48 -3.98 -2.27
CA PHE A 102 -8.53 -2.96 -2.18
C PHE A 102 -9.34 -3.10 -0.89
N ASP A 103 -9.72 -4.32 -0.51
CA ASP A 103 -10.55 -4.55 0.68
C ASP A 103 -9.80 -4.15 1.97
N ILE A 104 -8.50 -4.46 2.07
CA ILE A 104 -7.62 -4.01 3.15
C ILE A 104 -7.51 -2.48 3.14
N LEU A 105 -7.09 -1.88 2.02
CA LEU A 105 -6.96 -0.42 1.91
C LEU A 105 -8.27 0.30 2.28
N ASN A 106 -9.41 -0.23 1.84
CA ASN A 106 -10.71 0.36 2.11
C ASN A 106 -11.16 0.23 3.56
N ARG A 107 -10.70 -0.80 4.28
CA ARG A 107 -10.86 -0.89 5.74
C ARG A 107 -10.07 0.25 6.40
N GLU A 108 -8.78 0.37 6.09
CA GLU A 108 -7.90 1.37 6.69
C GLU A 108 -8.34 2.81 6.38
N VAL A 109 -8.77 3.08 5.14
CA VAL A 109 -9.28 4.39 4.76
C VAL A 109 -10.48 4.79 5.62
N LYS A 110 -11.36 3.84 5.96
CA LYS A 110 -12.52 4.08 6.82
C LYS A 110 -12.13 4.21 8.29
N GLU A 111 -11.22 3.35 8.76
CA GLU A 111 -10.77 3.31 10.16
C GLU A 111 -10.00 4.56 10.54
N TYR A 112 -9.09 5.02 9.67
CA TYR A 112 -8.27 6.20 9.90
C TYR A 112 -8.89 7.52 9.41
N GLY A 113 -10.09 7.47 8.82
CA GLY A 113 -10.76 8.65 8.27
C GLY A 113 -9.99 9.31 7.12
N LEU A 114 -9.23 8.52 6.36
CA LEU A 114 -8.50 8.97 5.17
C LEU A 114 -9.47 9.26 4.03
N SER A 115 -8.97 9.91 2.97
CA SER A 115 -9.74 10.17 1.76
C SER A 115 -8.98 9.72 0.51
N TYR A 116 -9.69 9.06 -0.39
CA TYR A 116 -9.13 8.71 -1.71
C TYR A 116 -8.82 9.96 -2.54
N THR A 117 -9.55 11.06 -2.36
CA THR A 117 -9.50 12.23 -3.25
C THR A 117 -8.97 13.50 -2.59
N GLN A 118 -8.77 13.49 -1.27
CA GLN A 118 -8.31 14.65 -0.50
C GLN A 118 -7.20 14.23 0.46
N CYS A 119 -6.30 15.17 0.76
CA CYS A 119 -5.31 15.01 1.81
C CYS A 119 -5.74 15.88 2.98
N ASN A 120 -6.20 15.26 4.07
CA ASN A 120 -6.85 15.95 5.19
C ASN A 120 -5.93 16.08 6.41
N PHE A 121 -4.62 16.06 6.19
CA PHE A 121 -3.64 16.16 7.27
C PHE A 121 -3.47 17.61 7.69
N GLU A 122 -3.41 17.84 9.00
CA GLU A 122 -3.12 19.17 9.55
C GLU A 122 -1.67 19.55 9.28
N VAL A 123 -1.46 20.75 8.72
CA VAL A 123 -0.12 21.29 8.51
C VAL A 123 0.40 21.86 9.82
N ILE A 124 1.40 21.19 10.41
CA ILE A 124 2.09 21.68 11.59
C ILE A 124 3.25 22.58 11.14
N ASN A 125 3.05 23.89 11.25
CA ASN A 125 4.15 24.84 11.07
C ASN A 125 5.13 24.69 12.24
N GLY A 126 6.33 24.20 11.95
CA GLY A 126 7.39 24.02 12.95
C GLY A 126 7.70 25.32 13.71
N LYS A 127 8.23 25.20 14.94
CA LYS A 127 8.68 26.38 15.70
C LYS A 127 9.81 27.08 14.96
N SER A 128 9.66 28.39 14.73
CA SER A 128 10.75 29.23 14.22
C SER A 128 11.89 29.24 15.24
N ILE A 129 12.99 28.56 14.94
CA ILE A 129 14.22 28.67 15.71
C ILE A 129 14.80 30.05 15.37
N LYS A 130 14.80 30.98 16.33
CA LYS A 130 15.54 32.22 16.16
C LYS A 130 17.02 31.86 16.13
N ALA A 131 17.72 32.23 15.06
CA ALA A 131 19.17 32.21 15.04
C ALA A 131 19.70 33.18 16.12
N GLU A 132 20.62 32.70 16.96
CA GLU A 132 21.41 33.55 17.86
C GLU A 132 22.45 34.36 17.08
#